data_AF-A0A3C2C264-F1
#
_entry.id   AF-A0A3C2C264-F1
#
_cell.length_a   1.000
_cell.length_b   1.000
_cell.length_c   1.000
_cell.angle_alpha   90.00
_cell.angle_beta   90.00
_cell.angle_gamma   90.00
#
_symmetry.space_group_name_H-M   'P 1'
#
loop_
_entity.id
_entity.type
_entity.pdbx_description
1 polymer ?
#
loop_
_entity_poly.entity_id
_entity_poly.type
_entity_poly.pdbx_seq_one_letter_code
_entity_poly.pdbx_strand_id
1 'polypeptide(L)'
;DIEKVALNQSKHAKILTHIGVENTPEAAYKLLLRLKYFEQTFNPYPARHGIPNDVDIDTEMAEVERIDLTHLNSYAIDNADSNDADDAFSVDGDKIWIHIADVSSIVAPGSELDLYAQERASNLYLPDQILHMLPTSITQLCALGLSETSPALSIGFVLSGKEMQDIEVVHSTIKVTNISYDDADKILESNEDLAKIQTLV
;
A
#
# COMPACT_ATOMS: atom_id res chain seq x y z
N ASP A 1 -18.94 -2.71 28.17
CA ASP A 1 -19.33 -1.32 28.51
C ASP A 1 -18.16 -0.37 28.73
N ILE A 2 -17.24 -0.65 29.66
CA ILE A 2 -16.07 0.22 29.92
C ILE A 2 -15.19 0.35 28.67
N GLU A 3 -14.94 -0.76 27.98
CA GLU A 3 -14.24 -0.80 26.69
C GLU A 3 -14.87 0.13 25.66
N LYS A 4 -16.20 0.08 25.49
CA LYS A 4 -16.91 0.99 24.57
C LYS A 4 -16.70 2.46 24.93
N VAL A 5 -16.60 2.79 26.22
CA VAL A 5 -16.22 4.16 26.64
C VAL A 5 -14.76 4.47 26.28
N ALA A 6 -13.84 3.54 26.56
CA ALA A 6 -12.41 3.68 26.23
C ALA A 6 -12.14 3.88 24.73
N LEU A 7 -12.94 3.21 23.88
CA LEU A 7 -12.90 3.29 22.43
C LEU A 7 -13.80 4.39 21.85
N ASN A 8 -14.37 5.28 22.68
CA ASN A 8 -15.26 6.37 22.26
C ASN A 8 -16.52 5.92 21.47
N GLN A 9 -16.96 4.68 21.69
CA GLN A 9 -18.17 4.08 21.12
C GLN A 9 -19.38 4.19 22.06
N SER A 10 -19.16 4.63 23.31
CA SER A 10 -20.21 4.95 24.28
C SER A 10 -19.78 6.14 25.14
N LYS A 11 -20.72 7.02 25.48
CA LYS A 11 -20.46 8.15 26.38
C LYS A 11 -20.50 7.77 27.87
N HIS A 12 -20.94 6.55 28.19
CA HIS A 12 -21.21 6.18 29.58
C HIS A 12 -21.12 4.67 29.83
N ALA A 13 -20.61 4.30 31.00
CA ALA A 13 -20.68 2.97 31.58
C ALA A 13 -21.01 3.08 33.07
N LYS A 14 -22.11 2.44 33.51
CA LYS A 14 -22.57 2.50 34.92
C LYS A 14 -21.47 2.09 35.90
N ILE A 15 -20.65 1.10 35.53
CA ILE A 15 -19.56 0.58 36.38
C ILE A 15 -18.54 1.67 36.68
N LEU A 16 -18.16 2.51 35.70
CA LEU A 16 -17.19 3.60 35.91
C LEU A 16 -17.67 4.57 36.98
N THR A 17 -18.95 4.95 36.93
CA THR A 17 -19.57 5.83 37.93
C THR A 17 -19.56 5.19 39.33
N HIS A 18 -19.86 3.89 39.44
CA HIS A 18 -19.89 3.19 40.74
C HIS A 18 -18.51 3.07 41.39
N ILE A 19 -17.44 2.99 40.58
CA ILE A 19 -16.06 2.88 41.08
C ILE A 19 -15.35 4.24 41.14
N GLY A 20 -16.06 5.34 40.92
CA GLY A 20 -15.51 6.70 41.01
C GLY A 20 -14.53 7.07 39.89
N VAL A 21 -14.63 6.43 38.72
CA VAL A 21 -13.83 6.75 37.53
C VAL A 21 -14.68 7.57 36.56
N GLU A 22 -14.11 8.63 36.00
CA GLU A 22 -14.79 9.49 35.03
C GLU A 22 -15.20 8.72 33.77
N ASN A 23 -16.34 9.09 33.19
CA ASN A 23 -16.82 8.52 31.93
C ASN A 23 -16.17 9.23 30.72
N THR A 24 -14.85 9.19 30.66
CA THR A 24 -14.06 9.71 29.53
C THR A 24 -13.28 8.58 28.88
N PRO A 25 -13.01 8.65 27.56
CA PRO A 25 -12.20 7.64 26.86
C PRO A 25 -10.84 7.43 27.53
N GLU A 26 -10.20 8.49 28.02
CA GLU A 26 -8.89 8.45 28.65
C GLU A 26 -8.93 7.75 30.02
N ALA A 27 -9.91 8.05 30.86
CA ALA A 27 -10.03 7.45 32.18
C ALA A 27 -10.39 5.97 32.09
N ALA A 28 -11.33 5.61 31.19
CA ALA A 28 -11.67 4.23 30.90
C ALA A 28 -10.48 3.44 30.33
N TYR A 29 -9.74 4.04 29.39
CA TYR A 29 -8.55 3.41 28.80
C TYR A 29 -7.44 3.15 29.84
N LYS A 30 -7.11 4.15 30.66
CA LYS A 30 -6.13 4.01 31.76
C LYS A 30 -6.53 2.92 32.76
N LEU A 31 -7.83 2.78 33.04
CA LEU A 31 -8.33 1.71 33.89
C LEU A 31 -8.10 0.34 33.24
N LEU A 32 -8.44 0.18 31.96
CA LEU A 32 -8.26 -1.08 31.23
C LEU A 32 -6.79 -1.50 31.10
N LEU A 33 -5.87 -0.54 30.94
CA LEU A 33 -4.43 -0.79 31.00
C LEU A 33 -3.99 -1.31 32.38
N ARG A 34 -4.45 -0.67 33.46
CA ARG A 34 -4.12 -1.10 34.84
C ARG A 34 -4.64 -2.51 35.15
N LEU A 35 -5.79 -2.86 34.58
CA LEU A 35 -6.40 -4.19 34.71
C LEU A 35 -5.78 -5.23 33.77
N LYS A 36 -4.81 -4.84 32.93
CA LYS A 36 -4.20 -5.68 31.89
C LYS A 36 -5.21 -6.24 30.88
N TYR A 37 -6.32 -5.54 30.68
CA TYR A 37 -7.28 -5.84 29.63
C TYR A 37 -6.75 -5.39 28.26
N PHE A 38 -6.17 -4.19 28.21
CA PHE A 38 -5.38 -3.73 27.08
C PHE A 38 -3.90 -3.83 27.40
N GLU A 39 -3.11 -4.17 26.37
CA GLU A 39 -1.65 -4.08 26.42
C GLU A 39 -1.20 -2.61 26.31
N GLN A 40 0.00 -2.30 26.80
CA GLN A 40 0.57 -0.94 26.71
C GLN A 40 0.78 -0.48 25.26
N THR A 41 0.92 -1.43 24.34
CA THR A 41 1.08 -1.24 22.90
C THR A 41 -0.25 -1.04 22.18
N PHE A 42 -1.39 -1.28 22.82
CA PHE A 42 -2.68 -1.14 22.17
C PHE A 42 -2.94 0.32 21.77
N ASN A 43 -3.29 0.52 20.50
CA ASN A 43 -3.60 1.82 19.95
C ASN A 43 -5.13 2.02 19.86
N PRO A 44 -5.77 2.82 20.75
CA PRO A 44 -7.22 2.99 20.72
C PRO A 44 -7.69 4.01 19.66
N TYR A 45 -6.79 4.78 19.05
CA TYR A 45 -7.17 5.93 18.23
C TYR A 45 -7.93 5.55 16.95
N PRO A 46 -7.54 4.50 16.18
CA PRO A 46 -8.32 4.08 15.02
C PRO A 46 -9.79 3.82 15.36
N ALA A 47 -10.04 3.02 16.41
CA ALA A 47 -11.40 2.73 16.86
C ALA A 47 -12.14 3.98 17.37
N ARG A 48 -11.45 4.91 18.04
CA ARG A 48 -12.04 6.18 18.53
C ARG A 48 -12.46 7.12 17.42
N HIS A 49 -11.76 7.07 16.30
CA HIS A 49 -12.05 7.84 15.10
C HIS A 49 -12.98 7.11 14.13
N GLY A 50 -13.46 5.91 14.50
CA GLY A 50 -14.39 5.14 13.68
C GLY A 50 -13.76 4.64 12.39
N ILE A 51 -12.43 4.45 12.36
CA ILE A 51 -11.76 3.86 11.21
C ILE A 51 -12.26 2.41 11.09
N PRO A 52 -12.90 2.04 9.97
CA PRO A 52 -13.43 0.70 9.79
C PRO A 52 -12.29 -0.33 9.73
N ASN A 53 -12.58 -1.54 10.23
CA ASN A 53 -11.65 -2.66 10.10
C ASN A 53 -11.52 -3.08 8.63
N ASP A 54 -10.50 -3.88 8.35
CA ASP A 54 -10.35 -4.52 7.06
C ASP A 54 -11.50 -5.50 6.80
N VAL A 55 -12.01 -5.54 5.57
CA VAL A 55 -13.11 -6.41 5.14
C VAL A 55 -12.76 -7.01 3.79
N ASP A 56 -12.95 -8.32 3.68
CA ASP A 56 -12.77 -9.02 2.42
C ASP A 56 -13.88 -8.65 1.43
N ILE A 57 -13.46 -8.22 0.25
CA ILE A 57 -14.34 -7.92 -0.88
C ILE A 57 -13.85 -8.77 -2.05
N ASP A 58 -14.67 -9.72 -2.47
CA ASP A 58 -14.37 -10.55 -3.63
C ASP A 58 -14.27 -9.67 -4.88
N THR A 59 -13.23 -9.91 -5.68
CA THR A 59 -13.00 -9.18 -6.93
C THR A 59 -12.32 -10.05 -7.96
N GLU A 60 -12.48 -9.68 -9.21
CA GLU A 60 -11.79 -10.27 -10.35
C GLU A 60 -11.14 -9.14 -11.15
N MET A 61 -9.97 -9.41 -11.70
CA MET A 61 -9.30 -8.45 -12.57
C MET A 61 -9.98 -8.44 -13.95
N ALA A 62 -10.29 -7.25 -14.44
CA ALA A 62 -10.83 -7.07 -15.78
C ALA A 62 -9.84 -7.53 -16.85
N GLU A 63 -10.36 -8.17 -17.91
CA GLU A 63 -9.56 -8.52 -19.07
C GLU A 63 -9.26 -7.26 -19.90
N VAL A 64 -7.97 -6.94 -20.02
CA VAL A 64 -7.46 -5.83 -20.85
C VAL A 64 -6.33 -6.37 -21.70
N GLU A 65 -6.23 -5.90 -22.95
CA GLU A 65 -5.10 -6.24 -23.82
C GLU A 65 -3.81 -5.63 -23.24
N ARG A 66 -2.80 -6.47 -23.01
CA ARG A 66 -1.54 -6.09 -22.38
C ARG A 66 -0.38 -6.33 -23.34
N ILE A 67 0.51 -5.35 -23.41
CA ILE A 67 1.79 -5.52 -24.09
C ILE A 67 2.70 -6.37 -23.20
N ASP A 68 3.35 -7.37 -23.81
CA ASP A 68 4.32 -8.20 -23.11
C ASP A 68 5.66 -7.47 -22.99
N LEU A 69 6.00 -7.09 -21.76
CA LEU A 69 7.28 -6.51 -21.37
C LEU A 69 8.07 -7.45 -20.45
N THR A 70 7.68 -8.72 -20.34
CA THR A 70 8.34 -9.70 -19.45
C THR A 70 9.78 -10.05 -19.83
N HIS A 71 10.19 -9.66 -21.04
CA HIS A 71 11.56 -9.77 -21.53
C HIS A 71 12.49 -8.70 -20.97
N LEU A 72 11.96 -7.63 -20.37
CA LEU A 72 12.73 -6.58 -19.70
C LEU A 72 12.94 -6.93 -18.23
N ASN A 73 14.13 -6.64 -17.70
CA ASN A 73 14.37 -6.73 -16.27
C ASN A 73 13.69 -5.54 -15.58
N SER A 74 12.58 -5.78 -14.89
CA SER A 74 11.92 -4.74 -14.10
C SER A 74 12.34 -4.84 -12.64
N TYR A 75 12.58 -3.69 -12.00
CA TYR A 75 13.01 -3.60 -10.60
C TYR A 75 12.02 -2.75 -9.82
N ALA A 76 11.47 -3.29 -8.73
CA ALA A 76 10.79 -2.51 -7.71
C ALA A 76 11.78 -2.27 -6.57
N ILE A 77 12.01 -1.00 -6.21
CA ILE A 77 12.98 -0.61 -5.20
C ILE A 77 12.26 0.05 -4.02
N ASP A 78 12.24 -0.66 -2.90
CA ASP A 78 11.46 -0.28 -1.72
C ASP A 78 12.26 -0.47 -0.41
N ASN A 79 11.63 -0.17 0.72
CA ASN A 79 12.14 -0.57 2.02
C ASN A 79 12.15 -2.11 2.15
N ALA A 80 13.12 -2.66 2.88
CA ALA A 80 13.30 -4.11 3.01
C ALA A 80 12.09 -4.86 3.62
N ASP A 81 11.27 -4.18 4.40
CA ASP A 81 10.07 -4.74 5.03
C ASP A 81 8.77 -4.51 4.20
N SER A 82 8.88 -3.87 3.03
CA SER A 82 7.76 -3.61 2.11
C SER A 82 7.34 -4.87 1.37
N ASN A 83 6.03 -5.06 1.18
CA ASN A 83 5.47 -6.16 0.38
C ASN A 83 4.33 -5.69 -0.54
N ASP A 84 4.18 -4.38 -0.74
CA ASP A 84 3.10 -3.73 -1.48
C ASP A 84 3.63 -2.78 -2.57
N ALA A 85 4.67 -3.22 -3.30
CA ALA A 85 5.31 -2.43 -4.35
C ALA A 85 4.27 -1.89 -5.36
N ASP A 86 4.10 -0.57 -5.36
CA ASP A 86 3.20 0.16 -6.26
C ASP A 86 3.85 0.45 -7.61
N ASP A 87 5.18 0.50 -7.65
CA ASP A 87 5.94 0.85 -8.84
C ASP A 87 7.19 -0.02 -9.05
N ALA A 88 7.57 -0.10 -10.32
CA ALA A 88 8.81 -0.70 -10.79
C ALA A 88 9.30 0.08 -12.01
N PHE A 89 10.56 -0.12 -12.40
CA PHE A 89 11.07 0.42 -13.65
C PHE A 89 11.87 -0.61 -14.44
N SER A 90 12.00 -0.38 -15.74
CA SER A 90 12.92 -1.11 -16.62
C SER A 90 13.49 -0.19 -17.71
N VAL A 91 14.51 -0.66 -18.42
CA VAL A 91 15.17 0.08 -19.50
C VAL A 91 15.18 -0.77 -20.78
N ASP A 92 14.81 -0.18 -21.90
CA ASP A 92 14.89 -0.76 -23.24
C ASP A 92 15.62 0.20 -24.19
N GLY A 93 16.92 -0.03 -24.39
CA GLY A 93 17.79 0.91 -25.10
C GLY A 93 17.85 2.26 -24.39
N ASP A 94 17.37 3.32 -25.04
CA ASP A 94 17.27 4.68 -24.49
C ASP A 94 15.88 4.96 -23.87
N LYS A 95 14.95 4.01 -23.94
CA LYS A 95 13.59 4.14 -23.41
C LYS A 95 13.55 3.67 -21.96
N ILE A 96 13.04 4.53 -21.10
CA ILE A 96 12.77 4.24 -19.69
C ILE A 96 11.29 3.87 -19.57
N TRP A 97 11.02 2.79 -18.86
CA TRP A 97 9.68 2.40 -18.49
C TRP A 97 9.48 2.56 -16.99
N ILE A 98 8.40 3.24 -16.62
CA ILE A 98 7.87 3.25 -15.25
C ILE A 98 6.59 2.43 -15.26
N HIS A 99 6.56 1.38 -14.47
CA HIS A 99 5.45 0.46 -14.36
C HIS A 99 4.72 0.70 -13.05
N ILE A 100 3.43 1.02 -13.11
CA ILE A 100 2.60 1.23 -11.92
C ILE A 100 1.65 0.03 -11.79
N ALA A 101 1.43 -0.44 -10.57
CA ALA A 101 0.40 -1.40 -10.22
C ALA A 101 -0.92 -1.09 -10.92
N ASP A 102 -1.48 -2.05 -11.66
CA ASP A 102 -2.72 -1.84 -12.40
C ASP A 102 -3.97 -2.03 -11.53
N VAL A 103 -4.08 -1.19 -10.52
CA VAL A 103 -5.23 -1.17 -9.59
C VAL A 103 -6.53 -0.87 -10.34
N SER A 104 -6.46 -0.12 -11.44
CA SER A 104 -7.63 0.26 -12.24
C SER A 104 -8.34 -0.91 -12.90
N SER A 105 -7.61 -2.00 -13.18
CA SER A 105 -8.18 -3.25 -13.67
C SER A 105 -8.92 -4.06 -12.59
N ILE A 106 -8.76 -3.70 -11.31
CA ILE A 106 -9.37 -4.40 -10.16
C ILE A 106 -10.46 -3.53 -9.51
N VAL A 107 -10.25 -2.21 -9.49
CA VAL A 107 -11.10 -1.23 -8.81
C VAL A 107 -11.80 -0.37 -9.86
N ALA A 108 -12.93 -0.87 -10.38
CA ALA A 108 -13.74 -0.13 -11.32
C ALA A 108 -14.45 1.06 -10.65
N PRO A 109 -14.62 2.22 -11.32
CA PRO A 109 -15.35 3.35 -10.77
C PRO A 109 -16.79 2.98 -10.36
N GLY A 110 -17.18 3.34 -9.15
CA GLY A 110 -18.49 3.03 -8.55
C GLY A 110 -18.65 1.59 -8.06
N SER A 111 -17.60 0.76 -8.12
CA SER A 111 -17.59 -0.59 -7.52
C SER A 111 -17.57 -0.55 -6.00
N GLU A 112 -17.82 -1.70 -5.36
CA GLU A 112 -17.70 -1.83 -3.90
C GLU A 112 -16.28 -1.49 -3.41
N LEU A 113 -15.25 -1.91 -4.15
CA LEU A 113 -13.86 -1.57 -3.85
C LEU A 113 -13.56 -0.07 -4.00
N ASP A 114 -14.13 0.60 -5.01
CA ASP A 114 -13.95 2.06 -5.18
C ASP A 114 -14.59 2.82 -4.01
N LEU A 115 -15.80 2.44 -3.60
CA LEU A 115 -16.46 3.03 -2.43
C LEU A 115 -15.68 2.75 -1.14
N TYR A 116 -15.14 1.55 -0.98
CA TYR A 116 -14.29 1.15 0.14
C TYR A 116 -13.01 2.00 0.23
N ALA A 117 -12.35 2.19 -0.92
CA ALA A 117 -11.15 3.02 -1.04
C ALA A 117 -11.46 4.49 -0.78
N GLN A 118 -12.58 5.02 -1.29
CA GLN A 118 -13.01 6.40 -1.08
C GLN A 118 -13.30 6.70 0.40
N GLU A 119 -13.85 5.74 1.16
CA GLU A 119 -14.08 5.91 2.60
C GLU A 119 -12.76 6.04 3.39
N ARG A 120 -11.68 5.40 2.91
CA ARG A 120 -10.36 5.37 3.56
C ARG A 120 -9.39 6.43 3.03
N ALA A 121 -9.53 6.81 1.78
CA ALA A 121 -8.71 7.74 0.99
C ALA A 121 -7.23 7.37 0.81
N SER A 122 -6.57 6.78 1.81
CA SER A 122 -5.17 6.35 1.76
C SER A 122 -4.89 5.23 2.76
N ASN A 123 -3.74 4.56 2.59
CA ASN A 123 -3.18 3.74 3.66
C ASN A 123 -2.89 4.63 4.88
N LEU A 124 -3.18 4.15 6.09
CA LEU A 124 -2.78 4.79 7.34
C LEU A 124 -1.66 3.97 8.00
N TYR A 125 -0.44 4.51 7.95
CA TYR A 125 0.74 3.90 8.54
C TYR A 125 0.85 4.29 10.03
N LEU A 126 0.65 3.32 10.91
CA LEU A 126 0.86 3.46 12.35
C LEU A 126 2.13 2.69 12.75
N PRO A 127 2.77 3.05 13.89
CA PRO A 127 3.97 2.33 14.33
C PRO A 127 3.75 0.83 14.57
N ASP A 128 2.51 0.41 14.86
CA ASP A 128 2.13 -0.95 15.20
C ASP A 128 1.41 -1.72 14.08
N GLN A 129 0.89 -1.03 13.07
CA GLN A 129 0.09 -1.63 11.99
C GLN A 129 -0.10 -0.69 10.81
N ILE A 130 -0.50 -1.23 9.67
CA ILE A 130 -0.96 -0.47 8.50
C ILE A 130 -2.46 -0.74 8.35
N LEU A 131 -3.26 0.32 8.25
CA LEU A 131 -4.66 0.20 7.86
C LEU A 131 -4.73 0.53 6.36
N HIS A 132 -4.93 -0.50 5.54
CA HIS A 132 -4.85 -0.39 4.09
C HIS A 132 -6.09 0.29 3.49
N MET A 133 -5.86 1.09 2.45
CA MET A 133 -6.89 1.76 1.64
C MET A 133 -7.78 0.74 0.92
N LEU A 134 -7.18 -0.34 0.45
CA LEU A 134 -7.83 -1.48 -0.19
C LEU A 134 -7.77 -2.69 0.75
N PRO A 135 -8.67 -3.68 0.57
CA PRO A 135 -8.62 -4.91 1.34
C PRO A 135 -7.26 -5.61 1.23
N THR A 136 -6.73 -6.12 2.36
CA THR A 136 -5.44 -6.83 2.33
C THR A 136 -5.50 -8.14 1.55
N SER A 137 -6.70 -8.72 1.39
CA SER A 137 -6.93 -9.91 0.57
C SER A 137 -6.64 -9.71 -0.91
N ILE A 138 -6.63 -8.47 -1.41
CA ILE A 138 -6.35 -8.18 -2.83
C ILE A 138 -4.92 -7.66 -3.07
N THR A 139 -4.09 -7.55 -2.04
CA THR A 139 -2.69 -7.09 -2.17
C THR A 139 -1.91 -7.92 -3.18
N GLN A 140 -2.14 -9.23 -3.26
CA GLN A 140 -1.46 -10.10 -4.22
C GLN A 140 -1.80 -9.79 -5.69
N LEU A 141 -2.96 -9.17 -5.95
CA LEU A 141 -3.40 -8.75 -7.28
C LEU A 141 -2.88 -7.35 -7.64
N CYS A 142 -2.67 -6.49 -6.64
CA CYS A 142 -2.26 -5.11 -6.84
C CYS A 142 -0.73 -4.93 -6.83
N ALA A 143 -0.02 -5.61 -5.94
CA ALA A 143 1.40 -5.35 -5.73
C ALA A 143 2.29 -6.03 -6.80
N LEU A 144 3.27 -5.29 -7.28
CA LEU A 144 4.23 -5.76 -8.27
C LEU A 144 5.23 -6.76 -7.64
N GLY A 145 5.57 -7.82 -8.37
CA GLY A 145 6.56 -8.81 -7.96
C GLY A 145 6.09 -9.86 -6.94
N LEU A 146 4.82 -9.86 -6.53
CA LEU A 146 4.25 -10.93 -5.68
C LEU A 146 3.83 -12.20 -6.44
N SER A 147 3.89 -12.16 -7.77
CA SER A 147 3.57 -13.26 -8.69
C SER A 147 4.67 -13.41 -9.75
N GLU A 148 4.66 -14.50 -10.53
CA GLU A 148 5.67 -14.72 -11.60
C GLU A 148 5.70 -13.57 -12.62
N THR A 149 4.53 -13.01 -12.92
CA THR A 149 4.37 -11.79 -13.71
C THR A 149 3.37 -10.88 -13.01
N SER A 150 3.45 -9.59 -13.30
CA SER A 150 2.56 -8.58 -12.73
C SER A 150 1.86 -7.79 -13.84
N PRO A 151 0.54 -7.53 -13.72
CA PRO A 151 -0.14 -6.57 -14.55
C PRO A 151 0.27 -5.15 -14.12
N ALA A 152 0.56 -4.28 -15.08
CA ALA A 152 0.93 -2.91 -14.82
C ALA A 152 0.30 -1.95 -15.83
N LEU A 153 0.11 -0.70 -15.39
CA LEU A 153 -0.04 0.45 -16.26
C LEU A 153 1.34 1.08 -16.43
N SER A 154 1.89 0.97 -17.64
CA SER A 154 3.28 1.34 -17.93
C SER A 154 3.36 2.63 -18.72
N ILE A 155 4.30 3.48 -18.32
CA ILE A 155 4.64 4.75 -18.96
C ILE A 155 6.05 4.62 -19.52
N GLY A 156 6.14 4.58 -20.85
CA GLY A 156 7.42 4.52 -21.57
C GLY A 156 7.79 5.90 -22.10
N PHE A 157 9.03 6.33 -21.94
CA PHE A 157 9.50 7.62 -22.47
C PHE A 157 11.02 7.62 -22.71
N VAL A 158 11.48 8.56 -23.53
CA VAL A 158 12.90 8.84 -23.76
C VAL A 158 13.25 10.18 -23.13
N LEU A 159 14.41 10.27 -22.46
CA LEU A 159 14.93 11.53 -21.93
C LEU A 159 15.85 12.21 -22.96
N SER A 160 15.54 13.45 -23.31
CA SER A 160 16.44 14.34 -24.05
C SER A 160 16.93 15.46 -23.13
N GLY A 161 18.04 15.21 -22.44
CA GLY A 161 18.47 16.06 -21.34
C GLY A 161 17.47 15.98 -20.17
N LYS A 162 16.72 17.07 -19.92
CA LYS A 162 15.69 17.12 -18.87
C LYS A 162 14.26 17.06 -19.41
N GLU A 163 14.08 16.89 -20.72
CA GLU A 163 12.77 16.84 -21.36
C GLU A 163 12.39 15.39 -21.65
N MET A 164 11.18 14.99 -21.25
CA MET A 164 10.58 13.72 -21.64
C MET A 164 9.99 13.82 -23.05
N GLN A 165 10.34 12.87 -23.91
CA GLN A 165 9.86 12.75 -25.28
C GLN A 165 9.38 11.31 -25.54
N ASP A 166 8.66 11.11 -26.64
CA ASP A 166 8.13 9.79 -27.03
C ASP A 166 7.36 9.05 -25.91
N ILE A 167 6.50 9.81 -25.23
CA ILE A 167 5.73 9.29 -24.10
C ILE A 167 4.61 8.40 -24.61
N GLU A 168 4.54 7.19 -24.10
CA GLU A 168 3.41 6.27 -24.29
C GLU A 168 2.90 5.74 -22.96
N VAL A 169 1.61 5.42 -22.91
CA VAL A 169 0.95 4.85 -21.74
C VAL A 169 0.18 3.61 -22.21
N VAL A 170 0.53 2.45 -21.67
CA VAL A 170 0.02 1.14 -22.12
C VAL A 170 -0.27 0.23 -20.93
N HIS A 171 -1.26 -0.64 -21.08
CA HIS A 171 -1.37 -1.79 -20.17
C HIS A 171 -0.30 -2.81 -20.56
N SER A 172 0.36 -3.40 -19.57
CA SER A 172 1.45 -4.34 -19.81
C SER A 172 1.44 -5.51 -18.83
N THR A 173 2.17 -6.55 -19.18
CA THR A 173 2.58 -7.63 -18.28
C THR A 173 4.10 -7.57 -18.14
N ILE A 174 4.59 -7.53 -16.91
CA ILE A 174 6.02 -7.38 -16.58
C ILE A 174 6.49 -8.50 -15.66
N LYS A 175 7.81 -8.67 -15.58
CA LYS A 175 8.46 -9.53 -14.58
C LYS A 175 9.32 -8.67 -13.67
N VAL A 176 9.01 -8.69 -12.38
CA VAL A 176 9.58 -7.75 -11.40
C VAL A 176 10.51 -8.48 -10.43
N THR A 177 11.66 -7.87 -10.18
CA THR A 177 12.58 -8.23 -9.11
C THR A 177 12.51 -7.17 -8.01
N ASN A 178 12.03 -7.55 -6.83
CA ASN A 178 11.96 -6.64 -5.69
C ASN A 178 13.33 -6.60 -5.00
N ILE A 179 13.86 -5.40 -4.81
CA ILE A 179 15.13 -5.17 -4.12
C ILE A 179 14.98 -4.04 -3.10
N SER A 180 15.75 -4.10 -2.02
CA SER A 180 15.78 -2.99 -1.07
C SER A 180 16.61 -1.82 -1.62
N TYR A 181 16.39 -0.59 -1.14
CA TYR A 181 17.28 0.54 -1.45
C TYR A 181 18.75 0.23 -1.15
N ASP A 182 19.03 -0.38 0.01
CA ASP A 182 20.39 -0.77 0.42
C ASP A 182 21.02 -1.77 -0.57
N ASP A 183 20.23 -2.68 -1.13
CA ASP A 183 20.73 -3.64 -2.10
C ASP A 183 20.89 -3.02 -3.49
N ALA A 184 19.96 -2.15 -3.90
CA ALA A 184 20.07 -1.38 -5.13
C ALA A 184 21.37 -0.55 -5.16
N ASP A 185 21.68 0.15 -4.06
CA ASP A 185 22.92 0.92 -3.92
C ASP A 185 24.18 0.06 -4.09
N LYS A 186 24.16 -1.19 -3.60
CA LYS A 186 25.31 -2.11 -3.74
C LYS A 186 25.53 -2.56 -5.17
N ILE A 187 24.46 -2.69 -5.96
CA ILE A 187 24.53 -3.20 -7.33
C ILE A 187 24.47 -2.12 -8.40
N LEU A 188 24.21 -0.86 -8.05
CA LEU A 188 24.01 0.29 -8.94
C LEU A 188 25.05 0.38 -10.06
N GLU A 189 26.34 0.26 -9.73
CA GLU A 189 27.43 0.36 -10.72
C GLU A 189 27.66 -0.93 -11.52
N SER A 190 27.26 -2.09 -10.97
CA SER A 190 27.55 -3.41 -11.54
C SER A 190 26.40 -4.00 -12.36
N ASN A 191 25.17 -3.51 -12.13
CA ASN A 191 23.98 -3.87 -12.88
C ASN A 191 23.84 -2.93 -14.07
N GLU A 192 23.76 -3.50 -15.28
CA GLU A 192 23.73 -2.73 -16.53
C GLU A 192 22.52 -1.80 -16.63
N ASP A 193 21.35 -2.25 -16.15
CA ASP A 193 20.10 -1.49 -16.22
C ASP A 193 20.12 -0.31 -15.24
N LEU A 194 20.55 -0.55 -14.00
CA LEU A 194 20.67 0.48 -12.97
C LEU A 194 21.73 1.54 -13.34
N ALA A 195 22.88 1.09 -13.85
CA ALA A 195 23.95 1.97 -14.31
C ALA A 195 23.51 2.86 -15.49
N LYS A 196 22.67 2.34 -16.40
CA LYS A 196 22.10 3.13 -17.51
C LYS A 196 21.20 4.26 -17.01
N ILE A 197 20.39 4.03 -15.98
CA ILE A 197 19.55 5.11 -15.44
C ILE A 197 20.39 6.23 -14.85
N GLN A 198 21.51 5.90 -14.20
CA GLN A 198 22.44 6.89 -13.67
C GLN A 198 23.05 7.79 -14.76
N THR A 199 23.19 7.30 -16.00
CA THR A 199 23.74 8.09 -17.12
C THR A 199 22.68 8.89 -17.87
N LEU A 200 21.40 8.50 -17.77
CA LEU A 200 20.27 9.16 -18.42
C LEU A 200 19.72 10.35 -17.63
N VAL A 201 20.03 10.47 -16.33
CA VAL A 201 19.56 11.51 -15.40
C VAL A 201 20.68 12.46 -14.99
#